data_AF-Q12QE5-F1
#
_entry.id   AF-Q12QE5-F1
#
_cell.length_a   1.000
_cell.length_b   1.000
_cell.length_c   1.000
_cell.angle_alpha   90.00
_cell.angle_beta   90.00
_cell.angle_gamma   90.00
#
_symmetry.space_group_name_H-M   'P 1'
#
loop_
_entity.id
_entity.type
_entity.pdbx_description
1 polymer ?
#
loop_
_entity_poly.entity_id
_entity_poly.type
_entity_poly.pdbx_seq_one_letter_code
_entity_poly.pdbx_strand_id
1 'polypeptide(L)'
;MSRSSMLTKAIVIIGFCLFLSGCLSVPPQTSILLANPPDIPLKHQITGVPFYPQEDYFCGPTTLSEVFNFYGISKTPQQIAPALFIPDLQGSLQIEMVAAARQQELLAYASPGNLAQLLSLVSEDIPVIVLQNVSTSWFPMWHYAVVTGYDLNNQYLVMHSGVDKHRIAELEVFERTWQRGEYWLLAIVPTDISSKHFDPFIYASAAQDLLSSGQPTFGVNALEKATKQWPDYWLNYFLLGNYYLANDNAKAIFWYQQGLVYAGQQAAYLNNYAYSLSLFGCKQQAMETIEKALSLEPKDSNLLSTQKDIAQTPDNLSCSLD
;
A
#
# COMPACT_ATOMS: atom_id res chain seq x y z
N MET A 1 -35.43 56.68 -13.48
CA MET A 1 -34.78 55.56 -12.76
C MET A 1 -33.54 56.09 -12.07
N SER A 2 -33.53 56.15 -10.74
CA SER A 2 -32.52 56.90 -9.99
C SER A 2 -31.15 56.19 -10.01
N ARG A 3 -30.06 56.96 -10.10
CA ARG A 3 -28.66 56.47 -10.07
C ARG A 3 -28.37 55.54 -8.89
N SER A 4 -29.10 55.69 -7.78
CA SER A 4 -28.99 54.83 -6.60
C SER A 4 -29.37 53.37 -6.91
N SER A 5 -30.42 53.12 -7.70
CA SER A 5 -30.87 51.77 -8.06
C SER A 5 -29.89 51.00 -8.95
N MET A 6 -29.13 51.70 -9.81
CA MET A 6 -28.09 51.07 -10.62
C MET A 6 -26.85 50.71 -9.79
N LEU A 7 -26.47 51.54 -8.83
CA LEU A 7 -25.32 51.30 -7.96
C LEU A 7 -25.53 50.08 -7.06
N THR A 8 -26.72 49.93 -6.47
CA THR A 8 -27.04 48.78 -5.62
C THR A 8 -27.07 47.47 -6.41
N LYS A 9 -27.57 47.48 -7.65
CA LYS A 9 -27.55 46.30 -8.53
C LYS A 9 -26.13 45.92 -8.95
N ALA A 10 -25.27 46.90 -9.22
CA ALA A 10 -23.86 46.65 -9.55
C ALA A 10 -23.09 46.04 -8.36
N ILE A 11 -23.34 46.50 -7.13
CA ILE A 11 -22.70 45.98 -5.92
C ILE A 11 -23.13 44.54 -5.64
N VAL A 12 -24.40 44.19 -5.84
CA VAL A 12 -24.89 42.80 -5.68
C VAL A 12 -24.29 41.88 -6.73
N ILE A 13 -24.16 42.32 -7.99
CA ILE A 13 -23.53 41.53 -9.06
C ILE A 13 -22.03 41.34 -8.80
N ILE A 14 -21.31 42.39 -8.40
CA ILE A 14 -19.87 42.31 -8.08
C ILE A 14 -19.63 41.43 -6.85
N GLY A 15 -20.47 41.56 -5.81
CA GLY A 15 -20.42 40.67 -4.64
C GLY A 15 -20.65 39.21 -5.01
N PHE A 16 -21.63 38.92 -5.88
CA PHE A 16 -21.92 37.57 -6.36
C PHE A 16 -20.78 37.00 -7.23
N CYS A 17 -20.11 37.82 -8.04
CA CYS A 17 -18.91 37.40 -8.80
C CYS A 17 -17.69 37.14 -7.91
N LEU A 18 -17.53 37.85 -6.80
CA LEU A 18 -16.45 37.61 -5.82
C LEU A 18 -16.68 36.33 -5.01
N PHE A 19 -17.93 35.92 -4.77
CA PHE A 19 -18.25 34.60 -4.18
C PHE A 19 -18.13 33.44 -5.17
N LEU A 20 -18.17 33.70 -6.47
CA LEU A 20 -17.91 32.71 -7.54
C LEU A 20 -16.42 32.59 -7.89
N SER A 21 -15.56 33.41 -7.27
CA SER A 21 -14.11 33.22 -7.31
C SER A 21 -13.70 32.13 -6.32
N GLY A 22 -14.33 30.95 -6.43
CA GLY A 22 -13.76 29.74 -5.84
C GLY A 22 -12.39 29.58 -6.46
N CYS A 23 -11.33 29.70 -5.67
CA CYS A 23 -9.96 29.59 -6.15
C CYS A 23 -9.85 28.37 -7.07
N LEU A 24 -9.65 28.60 -8.37
CA LEU A 24 -9.14 27.61 -9.30
C LEU A 24 -7.68 27.35 -8.89
N SER A 25 -7.47 26.76 -7.72
CA SER A 25 -6.18 26.25 -7.32
C SER A 25 -5.92 25.05 -8.22
N VAL A 26 -4.96 25.20 -9.13
CA VAL A 26 -4.33 24.04 -9.78
C VAL A 26 -3.99 23.06 -8.67
N PRO A 27 -4.46 21.81 -8.75
CA PRO A 27 -4.16 20.82 -7.72
C PRO A 27 -2.64 20.74 -7.49
N PRO A 28 -2.19 20.75 -6.22
CA PRO A 28 -0.79 21.00 -5.91
C PRO A 28 0.14 19.91 -6.48
N GLN A 29 -0.31 18.65 -6.61
CA GLN A 29 0.57 17.58 -7.09
C GLN A 29 0.88 17.70 -8.58
N THR A 30 -0.07 18.09 -9.44
CA THR A 30 0.13 18.21 -10.90
C THR A 30 1.17 19.28 -11.20
N SER A 31 1.05 20.45 -10.55
CA SER A 31 2.03 21.52 -10.72
C SER A 31 3.44 21.11 -10.25
N ILE A 32 3.55 20.41 -9.11
CA ILE A 32 4.83 19.90 -8.59
C ILE A 32 5.41 18.83 -9.53
N LEU A 33 4.57 17.89 -10.00
CA LEU A 33 4.95 16.83 -10.93
C LEU A 33 5.48 17.38 -12.25
N LEU A 34 4.82 18.37 -12.84
CA LEU A 34 5.25 18.96 -14.10
C LEU A 34 6.53 19.81 -13.94
N ALA A 35 6.72 20.44 -12.78
CA ALA A 35 7.93 21.20 -12.49
C ALA A 35 9.13 20.28 -12.19
N ASN A 36 8.91 19.15 -11.52
CA ASN A 36 9.93 18.19 -11.10
C ASN A 36 9.44 16.75 -11.34
N PRO A 37 9.41 16.29 -12.60
CA PRO A 37 8.95 14.93 -12.90
C PRO A 37 9.92 13.90 -12.29
N PRO A 38 9.42 12.74 -11.84
CA PRO A 38 10.28 11.64 -11.41
C PRO A 38 11.12 11.12 -12.58
N ASP A 39 12.21 10.40 -12.25
CA ASP A 39 13.12 9.79 -13.23
C ASP A 39 12.47 8.57 -13.91
N ILE A 40 11.52 8.84 -14.79
CA ILE A 40 10.72 7.87 -15.56
C ILE A 40 10.57 8.36 -17.01
N PRO A 41 10.24 7.48 -17.98
CA PRO A 41 9.91 7.91 -19.34
C PRO A 41 8.79 8.95 -19.35
N LEU A 42 8.85 9.95 -20.24
CA LEU A 42 7.81 11.00 -20.34
C LEU A 42 6.44 10.47 -20.79
N LYS A 43 6.40 9.28 -21.37
CA LYS A 43 5.19 8.58 -21.79
C LYS A 43 5.39 7.10 -21.57
N HIS A 44 4.37 6.43 -21.02
CA HIS A 44 4.34 4.99 -20.90
C HIS A 44 2.91 4.48 -21.06
N GLN A 45 2.75 3.28 -21.62
CA GLN A 45 1.48 2.59 -21.69
C GLN A 45 1.74 1.11 -21.43
N ILE A 46 1.17 0.58 -20.35
CA ILE A 46 1.20 -0.83 -20.03
C ILE A 46 0.43 -1.56 -21.13
N THR A 47 1.09 -2.52 -21.76
CA THR A 47 0.46 -3.37 -22.78
C THR A 47 -0.12 -4.63 -22.13
N GLY A 48 -1.25 -5.11 -22.63
CA GLY A 48 -1.78 -6.42 -22.22
C GLY A 48 -2.67 -6.42 -20.98
N VAL A 49 -2.96 -5.26 -20.37
CA VAL A 49 -4.03 -5.17 -19.36
C VAL A 49 -5.37 -5.50 -20.07
N PRO A 50 -6.09 -6.56 -19.67
CA PRO A 50 -7.38 -6.88 -20.26
C PRO A 50 -8.40 -5.81 -19.88
N PHE A 51 -9.45 -5.69 -20.67
CA PHE A 51 -10.50 -4.73 -20.44
C PHE A 51 -11.85 -5.42 -20.45
N TYR A 52 -12.65 -5.14 -19.44
CA TYR A 52 -14.03 -5.60 -19.35
C TYR A 52 -14.94 -4.37 -19.20
N PRO A 53 -15.95 -4.20 -20.07
CA PRO A 53 -16.89 -3.08 -19.92
C PRO A 53 -17.62 -3.21 -18.59
N GLN A 54 -17.59 -2.14 -17.79
CA GLN A 54 -18.21 -2.14 -16.46
C GLN A 54 -19.74 -2.13 -16.56
N GLU A 55 -20.39 -3.06 -15.86
CA GLU A 55 -21.82 -3.02 -15.57
C GLU A 55 -22.07 -2.12 -14.33
N ASP A 56 -23.25 -1.51 -14.22
CA ASP A 56 -23.59 -0.61 -13.09
C ASP A 56 -23.33 -1.30 -11.74
N TYR A 57 -22.60 -0.62 -10.84
CA TYR A 57 -22.19 -1.10 -9.52
C TYR A 57 -21.10 -2.20 -9.48
N PHE A 58 -20.55 -2.60 -10.63
CA PHE A 58 -19.46 -3.60 -10.73
C PHE A 58 -18.05 -3.01 -10.96
N CYS A 59 -17.84 -1.72 -10.70
CA CYS A 59 -16.53 -1.08 -10.95
C CYS A 59 -15.38 -1.73 -10.13
N GLY A 60 -15.62 -2.11 -8.87
CA GLY A 60 -14.65 -2.85 -8.04
C GLY A 60 -14.29 -4.23 -8.61
N PRO A 61 -15.26 -5.16 -8.76
CA PRO A 61 -15.02 -6.48 -9.33
C PRO A 61 -14.38 -6.43 -10.73
N THR A 62 -14.73 -5.43 -11.53
CA THR A 62 -14.17 -5.26 -12.87
C THR A 62 -12.70 -4.88 -12.83
N THR A 63 -12.33 -3.84 -12.08
CA THR A 63 -10.91 -3.44 -11.97
C THR A 63 -10.04 -4.55 -11.38
N LEU A 64 -10.54 -5.32 -10.40
CA LEU A 64 -9.83 -6.49 -9.89
C LEU A 64 -9.68 -7.58 -10.93
N SER A 65 -10.74 -7.87 -11.71
CA SER A 65 -10.67 -8.82 -12.81
C SER A 65 -9.57 -8.42 -13.80
N GLU A 66 -9.52 -7.16 -14.22
CA GLU A 66 -8.50 -6.68 -15.14
C GLU A 66 -7.08 -6.91 -14.62
N VAL A 67 -6.81 -6.53 -13.37
CA VAL A 67 -5.48 -6.68 -12.75
C VAL A 67 -5.13 -8.14 -12.48
N PHE A 68 -6.06 -8.97 -12.00
CA PHE A 68 -5.80 -10.40 -11.81
C PHE A 68 -5.45 -11.10 -13.12
N ASN A 69 -6.20 -10.81 -14.18
CA ASN A 69 -5.96 -11.44 -15.48
C ASN A 69 -4.67 -10.91 -16.14
N PHE A 70 -4.26 -9.67 -15.87
CA PHE A 70 -2.95 -9.16 -16.29
C PHE A 70 -1.80 -10.01 -15.71
N TYR A 71 -1.93 -10.47 -14.46
CA TYR A 71 -0.99 -11.41 -13.83
C TYR A 71 -1.30 -12.89 -14.09
N GLY A 72 -2.15 -13.21 -15.05
CA GLY A 72 -2.48 -14.59 -15.44
C GLY A 72 -3.46 -15.32 -14.51
N ILE A 73 -4.07 -14.63 -13.54
CA ILE A 73 -5.11 -15.19 -12.67
C ILE A 73 -6.47 -14.96 -13.34
N SER A 74 -6.96 -15.99 -14.02
CA SER A 74 -8.23 -15.93 -14.78
C SER A 74 -9.46 -15.84 -13.87
N LYS A 75 -9.95 -14.62 -13.65
CA LYS A 75 -11.20 -14.34 -12.90
C LYS A 75 -12.08 -13.35 -13.64
N THR A 76 -13.37 -13.63 -13.82
CA THR A 76 -14.31 -12.65 -14.39
C THR A 76 -14.87 -11.72 -13.31
N PRO A 77 -15.40 -10.54 -13.66
CA PRO A 77 -16.05 -9.66 -12.68
C PRO A 77 -17.19 -10.37 -11.91
N GLN A 78 -17.96 -11.23 -12.57
CA GLN A 78 -19.06 -11.99 -11.97
C GLN A 78 -18.58 -13.05 -10.97
N GLN A 79 -17.36 -13.57 -11.13
CA GLN A 79 -16.76 -14.50 -10.17
C GLN A 79 -16.22 -13.78 -8.93
N ILE A 80 -15.85 -12.50 -9.06
CA ILE A 80 -15.28 -11.69 -7.97
C ILE A 80 -16.39 -11.00 -7.17
N ALA A 81 -17.45 -10.54 -7.83
CA ALA A 81 -18.51 -9.74 -7.21
C ALA A 81 -19.15 -10.35 -5.95
N PRO A 82 -19.41 -11.67 -5.86
CA PRO A 82 -19.97 -12.25 -4.63
C PRO A 82 -19.09 -12.06 -3.39
N ALA A 83 -17.77 -11.95 -3.56
CA ALA A 83 -16.83 -11.70 -2.45
C ALA A 83 -16.77 -10.21 -2.03
N LEU A 84 -17.35 -9.31 -2.84
CA LEU A 84 -17.30 -7.85 -2.65
C LEU A 84 -18.67 -7.21 -2.42
N PHE A 85 -19.75 -7.97 -2.64
CA PHE A 85 -21.10 -7.44 -2.61
C PHE A 85 -21.59 -7.26 -1.17
N ILE A 86 -21.91 -6.03 -0.82
CA ILE A 86 -22.61 -5.68 0.42
C ILE A 86 -23.99 -5.16 0.02
N PRO A 87 -25.09 -5.85 0.35
CA PRO A 87 -26.43 -5.54 -0.18
C PRO A 87 -26.89 -4.08 -0.02
N ASP A 88 -26.48 -3.43 1.06
CA ASP A 88 -26.85 -2.04 1.37
C ASP A 88 -25.87 -1.01 0.77
N LEU A 89 -24.76 -1.46 0.21
CA LEU A 89 -23.76 -0.61 -0.45
C LEU A 89 -23.85 -0.83 -1.95
N GLN A 90 -24.19 0.23 -2.67
CA GLN A 90 -24.18 0.27 -4.13
C GLN A 90 -22.74 0.36 -4.69
N GLY A 91 -21.81 -0.43 -4.16
CA GLY A 91 -20.39 -0.42 -4.55
C GLY A 91 -19.49 -1.29 -3.66
N SER A 92 -18.21 -1.35 -4.02
CA SER A 92 -17.19 -2.09 -3.24
C SER A 92 -16.38 -1.16 -2.36
N LEU A 93 -16.18 -1.55 -1.10
CA LEU A 93 -15.34 -0.85 -0.15
C LEU A 93 -13.86 -1.22 -0.36
N GLN A 94 -12.94 -0.33 0.05
CA GLN A 94 -11.50 -0.48 -0.19
C GLN A 94 -10.91 -1.70 0.53
N ILE A 95 -11.40 -2.03 1.74
CA ILE A 95 -10.88 -3.17 2.53
C ILE A 95 -11.22 -4.52 1.88
N GLU A 96 -12.33 -4.58 1.15
CA GLU A 96 -12.85 -5.74 0.41
C GLU A 96 -12.05 -5.90 -0.87
N MET A 97 -11.68 -4.80 -1.54
CA MET A 97 -10.76 -4.84 -2.68
C MET A 97 -9.41 -5.44 -2.28
N VAL A 98 -8.85 -5.00 -1.15
CA VAL A 98 -7.60 -5.53 -0.57
C VAL A 98 -7.76 -7.00 -0.17
N ALA A 99 -8.87 -7.36 0.50
CA ALA A 99 -9.14 -8.72 0.91
C ALA A 99 -9.30 -9.68 -0.28
N ALA A 100 -9.98 -9.26 -1.35
CA ALA A 100 -10.16 -10.06 -2.57
C ALA A 100 -8.84 -10.31 -3.29
N ALA A 101 -7.97 -9.31 -3.39
CA ALA A 101 -6.62 -9.46 -3.93
C ALA A 101 -5.79 -10.46 -3.14
N ARG A 102 -5.81 -10.32 -1.81
CA ARG A 102 -5.17 -11.27 -0.90
C ARG A 102 -5.72 -12.68 -1.04
N GLN A 103 -7.03 -12.89 -1.22
CA GLN A 103 -7.59 -14.23 -1.45
C GLN A 103 -7.07 -14.90 -2.74
N GLN A 104 -6.48 -14.13 -3.65
CA GLN A 104 -5.82 -14.64 -4.85
C GLN A 104 -4.30 -14.80 -4.67
N GLU A 105 -3.79 -14.82 -3.43
CA GLU A 105 -2.37 -15.02 -3.13
C GLU A 105 -1.45 -13.90 -3.63
N LEU A 106 -2.04 -12.73 -3.88
CA LEU A 106 -1.36 -11.52 -4.34
C LEU A 106 -1.11 -10.57 -3.18
N LEU A 107 0.01 -9.85 -3.24
CA LEU A 107 0.28 -8.73 -2.36
C LEU A 107 -0.55 -7.53 -2.78
N ALA A 108 -1.33 -6.99 -1.85
CA ALA A 108 -2.21 -5.85 -2.07
C ALA A 108 -1.64 -4.60 -1.38
N TYR A 109 -0.80 -3.84 -2.09
CA TYR A 109 -0.27 -2.57 -1.61
C TYR A 109 -1.35 -1.49 -1.75
N ALA A 110 -1.95 -1.09 -0.63
CA ALA A 110 -2.98 -0.05 -0.60
C ALA A 110 -2.58 1.08 0.34
N SER A 111 -2.55 2.31 -0.17
CA SER A 111 -2.31 3.50 0.65
C SER A 111 -2.85 4.75 -0.03
N PRO A 112 -3.00 5.86 0.71
CA PRO A 112 -2.91 7.19 0.12
C PRO A 112 -1.55 7.31 -0.60
N GLY A 113 -1.58 7.69 -1.87
CA GLY A 113 -0.40 7.87 -2.70
C GLY A 113 -0.26 9.30 -3.21
N ASN A 114 0.56 9.46 -4.24
CA ASN A 114 0.70 10.71 -4.99
C ASN A 114 0.94 10.44 -6.47
N LEU A 115 0.79 11.46 -7.32
CA LEU A 115 0.97 11.32 -8.76
C LEU A 115 2.35 10.77 -9.14
N ALA A 116 3.43 11.21 -8.49
CA ALA A 116 4.78 10.74 -8.82
C ALA A 116 4.92 9.23 -8.55
N GLN A 117 4.41 8.74 -7.42
CA GLN A 117 4.36 7.31 -7.10
C GLN A 117 3.50 6.54 -8.11
N LEU A 118 2.29 7.03 -8.40
CA LEU A 118 1.38 6.42 -9.35
C LEU A 118 2.04 6.26 -10.73
N LEU A 119 2.65 7.32 -11.27
CA LEU A 119 3.30 7.26 -12.59
C LEU A 119 4.52 6.35 -12.59
N SER A 120 5.28 6.33 -11.49
CA SER A 120 6.46 5.47 -11.37
C SER A 120 6.07 3.99 -11.37
N LEU A 121 5.03 3.61 -10.63
CA LEU A 121 4.51 2.23 -10.66
C LEU A 121 3.99 1.85 -12.05
N VAL A 122 3.24 2.74 -12.70
CA VAL A 122 2.75 2.49 -14.06
C VAL A 122 3.92 2.35 -15.06
N SER A 123 5.00 3.14 -14.90
CA SER A 123 6.19 3.04 -15.74
C SER A 123 6.98 1.72 -15.58
N GLU A 124 6.75 1.01 -14.48
CA GLU A 124 7.31 -0.31 -14.18
C GLU A 124 6.35 -1.45 -14.58
N ASP A 125 5.33 -1.16 -15.41
CA ASP A 125 4.29 -2.11 -15.84
C ASP A 125 3.45 -2.69 -14.70
N ILE A 126 3.25 -1.92 -13.62
CA ILE A 126 2.32 -2.26 -12.53
C ILE A 126 1.02 -1.48 -12.74
N PRO A 127 -0.10 -2.14 -13.14
CA PRO A 127 -1.40 -1.48 -13.23
C PRO A 127 -1.88 -1.09 -11.84
N VAL A 128 -2.40 0.13 -11.70
CA VAL A 128 -2.80 0.67 -10.40
C VAL A 128 -4.30 0.96 -10.39
N ILE A 129 -5.03 0.35 -9.46
CA ILE A 129 -6.43 0.68 -9.22
C ILE A 129 -6.49 1.96 -8.39
N VAL A 130 -7.32 2.90 -8.78
CA VAL A 130 -7.55 4.16 -8.05
C VAL A 130 -9.02 4.34 -7.72
N LEU A 131 -9.32 5.00 -6.60
CA LEU A 131 -10.67 5.38 -6.22
C LEU A 131 -10.90 6.87 -6.53
N GLN A 132 -11.85 7.15 -7.41
CA GLN A 132 -12.22 8.51 -7.76
C GLN A 132 -13.65 8.82 -7.32
N ASN A 133 -13.90 10.08 -6.99
CA ASN A 133 -15.25 10.63 -7.01
C ASN A 133 -15.40 11.54 -8.23
N VAL A 134 -16.03 11.00 -9.28
CA VAL A 134 -16.16 11.66 -10.59
C VAL A 134 -17.29 12.69 -10.63
N SER A 135 -18.10 12.77 -9.58
CA SER A 135 -19.15 13.78 -9.39
C SER A 135 -18.73 14.82 -8.35
N THR A 136 -19.62 15.76 -8.02
CA THR A 136 -19.38 16.77 -6.97
C THR A 136 -19.49 16.15 -5.57
N SER A 137 -18.87 16.78 -4.57
CA SER A 137 -18.86 16.27 -3.19
C SER A 137 -20.27 16.17 -2.56
N TRP A 138 -21.26 16.88 -3.10
CA TRP A 138 -22.63 16.90 -2.59
C TRP A 138 -23.52 15.80 -3.19
N PHE A 139 -23.08 15.19 -4.30
CA PHE A 139 -23.71 14.05 -4.96
C PHE A 139 -22.62 13.07 -5.43
N PRO A 140 -21.94 12.37 -4.50
CA PRO A 140 -20.77 11.59 -4.83
C PRO A 140 -21.09 10.44 -5.79
N MET A 141 -20.21 10.23 -6.77
CA MET A 141 -20.22 9.06 -7.65
C MET A 141 -18.85 8.40 -7.55
N TRP A 142 -18.77 7.40 -6.67
CA TRP A 142 -17.55 6.65 -6.43
C TRP A 142 -17.27 5.68 -7.57
N HIS A 143 -16.04 5.65 -8.04
CA HIS A 143 -15.65 4.91 -9.22
C HIS A 143 -14.22 4.39 -9.09
N TYR A 144 -14.06 3.07 -9.23
CA TYR A 144 -12.75 2.47 -9.43
C TYR A 144 -12.37 2.49 -10.92
N ALA A 145 -11.12 2.84 -11.19
CA ALA A 145 -10.51 2.78 -12.50
C ALA A 145 -9.13 2.14 -12.40
N VAL A 146 -8.64 1.53 -13.49
CA VAL A 146 -7.27 1.03 -13.58
C VAL A 146 -6.46 2.02 -14.40
N VAL A 147 -5.40 2.60 -13.82
CA VAL A 147 -4.45 3.43 -14.56
C VAL A 147 -3.49 2.52 -15.31
N THR A 148 -3.44 2.69 -16.63
CA THR A 148 -2.65 1.83 -17.53
C THR A 148 -1.63 2.61 -18.35
N GLY A 149 -1.57 3.93 -18.25
CA GLY A 149 -0.57 4.71 -18.95
C GLY A 149 -0.64 6.21 -18.64
N TYR A 150 0.30 6.96 -19.20
CA TYR A 150 0.39 8.40 -19.08
C TYR A 150 1.20 9.02 -20.22
N ASP A 151 1.00 10.31 -20.47
CA ASP A 151 1.79 11.13 -21.38
C ASP A 151 1.99 12.51 -20.74
N LEU A 152 3.18 12.76 -20.20
CA LEU A 152 3.53 14.01 -19.51
C LEU A 152 3.69 15.19 -20.48
N ASN A 153 4.05 14.94 -21.73
CA ASN A 153 4.13 16.00 -22.75
C ASN A 153 2.73 16.56 -23.06
N ASN A 154 1.74 15.66 -23.12
CA ASN A 154 0.34 16.01 -23.36
C ASN A 154 -0.49 16.14 -22.07
N GLN A 155 0.13 15.99 -20.90
CA GLN A 155 -0.44 16.17 -19.56
C GLN A 155 -1.70 15.34 -19.28
N TYR A 156 -1.69 14.05 -19.63
CA TYR A 156 -2.82 13.16 -19.35
C TYR A 156 -2.41 11.77 -18.84
N LEU A 157 -3.38 11.10 -18.24
CA LEU A 157 -3.37 9.69 -17.87
C LEU A 157 -4.27 8.88 -18.80
N VAL A 158 -3.95 7.60 -18.97
CA VAL A 158 -4.77 6.61 -19.67
C VAL A 158 -5.29 5.61 -18.66
N MET A 159 -6.60 5.35 -18.68
CA MET A 159 -7.25 4.47 -17.73
C MET A 159 -8.29 3.56 -18.39
N HIS A 160 -8.49 2.40 -17.80
CA HIS A 160 -9.71 1.61 -17.99
C HIS A 160 -10.75 2.14 -16.99
N SER A 161 -11.88 2.65 -17.48
CA SER A 161 -12.89 3.31 -16.65
C SER A 161 -14.27 3.19 -17.30
N GLY A 162 -15.24 2.66 -16.57
CA GLY A 162 -16.59 2.44 -17.08
C GLY A 162 -16.58 1.49 -18.28
N VAL A 163 -17.14 1.96 -19.41
CA VAL A 163 -17.18 1.22 -20.68
C VAL A 163 -16.02 1.57 -21.62
N ASP A 164 -15.07 2.40 -21.18
CA ASP A 164 -13.97 2.91 -21.98
C ASP A 164 -12.62 2.24 -21.63
N LYS A 165 -12.04 1.53 -22.60
CA LYS A 165 -10.76 0.82 -22.48
C LYS A 165 -9.54 1.72 -22.37
N HIS A 166 -9.54 2.93 -22.95
CA HIS A 166 -8.39 3.83 -22.89
C HIS A 166 -8.88 5.26 -22.67
N ARG A 167 -9.65 5.46 -21.60
CA ARG A 167 -10.16 6.76 -21.23
C ARG A 167 -8.98 7.68 -20.91
N ILE A 168 -8.90 8.78 -21.65
CA ILE A 168 -7.93 9.84 -21.40
C ILE A 168 -8.50 10.77 -20.32
N ALA A 169 -7.71 11.04 -19.30
CA ALA A 169 -8.02 12.05 -18.28
C ALA A 169 -6.85 13.03 -18.15
N GLU A 170 -7.12 14.32 -18.35
CA GLU A 170 -6.14 15.38 -18.06
C GLU A 170 -5.67 15.30 -16.60
N LEU A 171 -4.37 15.49 -16.36
CA LEU A 171 -3.75 15.30 -15.05
C LEU A 171 -4.45 16.08 -13.94
N GLU A 172 -4.77 17.36 -14.18
CA GLU A 172 -5.45 18.19 -13.18
C GLU A 172 -6.87 17.72 -12.89
N VAL A 173 -7.60 17.26 -13.92
CA VAL A 173 -8.97 16.74 -13.75
C VAL A 173 -8.93 15.45 -12.93
N PHE A 174 -8.00 14.56 -13.29
CA PHE A 174 -7.75 13.32 -12.56
C PHE A 174 -7.39 13.58 -11.09
N GLU A 175 -6.45 14.49 -10.82
CA GLU A 175 -6.03 14.78 -9.45
C GLU A 175 -7.19 15.28 -8.60
N ARG A 176 -8.05 16.17 -9.13
CA ARG A 176 -9.22 16.66 -8.40
C ARG A 176 -10.21 15.54 -8.05
N THR A 177 -10.47 14.61 -8.96
CA THR A 177 -11.41 13.50 -8.70
C THR A 177 -10.80 12.44 -7.80
N TRP A 178 -9.48 12.24 -7.88
CA TRP A 178 -8.73 11.30 -7.05
C TRP A 178 -8.47 11.82 -5.62
N GLN A 179 -8.22 13.13 -5.46
CA GLN A 179 -8.11 13.79 -4.16
C GLN A 179 -9.33 13.54 -3.28
N ARG A 180 -10.53 13.50 -3.87
CA ARG A 180 -11.78 13.22 -3.15
C ARG A 180 -11.84 11.80 -2.62
N GLY A 181 -11.14 10.86 -3.24
CA GLY A 181 -10.89 9.50 -2.73
C GLY A 181 -9.60 9.41 -1.92
N GLU A 182 -9.15 10.53 -1.34
CA GLU A 182 -7.96 10.62 -0.48
C GLU A 182 -6.67 10.14 -1.14
N TYR A 183 -6.57 10.27 -2.47
CA TYR A 183 -5.46 9.75 -3.28
C TYR A 183 -5.24 8.25 -3.09
N TRP A 184 -6.30 7.50 -2.79
CA TRP A 184 -6.18 6.07 -2.58
C TRP A 184 -5.79 5.35 -3.86
N LEU A 185 -4.73 4.57 -3.77
CA LEU A 185 -4.31 3.64 -4.80
C LEU A 185 -4.20 2.23 -4.23
N LEU A 186 -4.37 1.26 -5.12
CA LEU A 186 -4.17 -0.14 -4.86
C LEU A 186 -3.34 -0.73 -6.00
N ALA A 187 -2.09 -1.05 -5.69
CA ALA A 187 -1.21 -1.84 -6.54
C ALA A 187 -1.28 -3.29 -6.06
N ILE A 188 -1.76 -4.18 -6.93
CA ILE A 188 -1.83 -5.61 -6.65
C ILE A 188 -0.71 -6.26 -7.44
N VAL A 189 0.14 -7.02 -6.79
CA VAL A 189 1.30 -7.64 -7.44
C VAL A 189 1.52 -9.08 -6.94
N PRO A 190 2.00 -9.99 -7.81
CA PRO A 190 2.65 -11.22 -7.40
C PRO A 190 3.75 -10.96 -6.35
N THR A 191 3.97 -11.90 -5.44
CA THR A 191 4.87 -11.71 -4.29
C THR A 191 6.37 -11.69 -4.64
N ASP A 192 6.72 -12.02 -5.88
CA ASP A 192 8.06 -11.90 -6.45
C ASP A 192 8.32 -10.54 -7.13
N ILE A 193 7.28 -9.70 -7.29
CA ILE A 193 7.36 -8.34 -7.83
C ILE A 193 7.44 -7.32 -6.68
N SER A 194 8.41 -6.42 -6.78
CA SER A 194 8.58 -5.28 -5.87
C SER A 194 9.01 -4.04 -6.65
N SER A 195 8.70 -2.86 -6.10
CA SER A 195 9.13 -1.57 -6.65
C SER A 195 9.85 -0.78 -5.57
N LYS A 196 10.88 -0.01 -5.95
CA LYS A 196 11.52 0.97 -5.07
C LYS A 196 10.57 2.11 -4.67
N HIS A 197 9.46 2.26 -5.40
CA HIS A 197 8.45 3.30 -5.17
C HIS A 197 7.37 2.87 -4.18
N PHE A 198 7.37 1.62 -3.73
CA PHE A 198 6.55 1.22 -2.59
C PHE A 198 7.14 1.76 -1.28
N ASP A 199 6.27 2.13 -0.36
CA ASP A 199 6.66 2.38 1.02
C ASP A 199 6.96 1.04 1.73
N PRO A 200 8.14 0.90 2.38
CA PRO A 200 8.52 -0.35 3.03
C PRO A 200 7.56 -0.81 4.13
N PHE A 201 6.97 0.12 4.88
CA PHE A 201 6.03 -0.20 5.96
C PHE A 201 4.72 -0.75 5.38
N ILE A 202 4.16 -0.08 4.38
CA ILE A 202 2.91 -0.51 3.73
C ILE A 202 3.11 -1.86 3.04
N TYR A 203 4.24 -2.06 2.34
CA TYR A 203 4.55 -3.34 1.71
C TYR A 203 4.70 -4.47 2.74
N ALA A 204 5.47 -4.25 3.81
CA ALA A 204 5.64 -5.22 4.88
C ALA A 204 4.31 -5.56 5.58
N SER A 205 3.43 -4.57 5.75
CA SER A 205 2.08 -4.76 6.30
C SER A 205 1.22 -5.62 5.39
N ALA A 206 1.22 -5.36 4.08
CA ALA A 206 0.51 -6.18 3.09
C ALA A 206 1.05 -7.63 3.04
N ALA A 207 2.37 -7.81 3.20
CA ALA A 207 2.97 -9.14 3.31
C ALA A 207 2.59 -9.85 4.62
N GLN A 208 2.52 -9.13 5.74
CA GLN A 208 2.01 -9.66 7.01
C GLN A 208 0.53 -10.06 6.90
N ASP A 209 -0.28 -9.32 6.15
CA ASP A 209 -1.67 -9.67 5.91
C ASP A 209 -1.82 -11.01 5.19
N LEU A 210 -0.93 -11.33 4.24
CA LEU A 210 -0.85 -12.65 3.60
C LEU A 210 -0.51 -13.74 4.64
N LEU A 211 0.49 -13.51 5.50
CA LEU A 211 0.83 -14.44 6.59
C LEU A 211 -0.36 -14.70 7.52
N SER A 212 -1.00 -13.65 8.00
CA SER A 212 -2.12 -13.70 8.96
C SER A 212 -3.41 -14.28 8.38
N SER A 213 -3.55 -14.28 7.05
CA SER A 213 -4.75 -14.79 6.35
C SER A 213 -4.62 -16.24 5.88
N GLY A 214 -3.63 -16.97 6.37
CA GLY A 214 -3.44 -18.39 6.05
C GLY A 214 -2.71 -18.64 4.73
N GLN A 215 -1.97 -17.66 4.21
CA GLN A 215 -1.18 -17.77 2.99
C GLN A 215 0.31 -17.59 3.28
N PRO A 216 0.89 -18.43 4.17
CA PRO A 216 2.22 -18.19 4.71
C PRO A 216 3.31 -18.20 3.64
N THR A 217 3.21 -19.10 2.64
CA THR A 217 4.19 -19.19 1.55
C THR A 217 4.33 -17.86 0.80
N PHE A 218 3.21 -17.21 0.49
CA PHE A 218 3.18 -15.96 -0.25
C PHE A 218 3.65 -14.78 0.61
N GLY A 219 3.21 -14.70 1.87
CA GLY A 219 3.68 -13.68 2.80
C GLY A 219 5.18 -13.78 3.08
N VAL A 220 5.71 -14.99 3.27
CA VAL A 220 7.16 -15.22 3.42
C VAL A 220 7.92 -14.79 2.17
N ASN A 221 7.49 -15.22 0.97
CA ASN A 221 8.13 -14.81 -0.28
C ASN A 221 8.18 -13.28 -0.43
N ALA A 222 7.05 -12.60 -0.15
CA ALA A 222 6.99 -11.16 -0.20
C ALA A 222 7.97 -10.49 0.79
N LEU A 223 8.04 -10.97 2.04
CA LEU A 223 8.99 -10.43 3.02
C LEU A 223 10.45 -10.74 2.66
N GLU A 224 10.76 -11.91 2.12
CA GLU A 224 12.10 -12.25 1.62
C GLU A 224 12.50 -11.39 0.41
N LYS A 225 11.53 -11.02 -0.44
CA LYS A 225 11.75 -10.02 -1.48
C LYS A 225 11.99 -8.64 -0.89
N ALA A 226 11.24 -8.26 0.14
CA ALA A 226 11.36 -6.97 0.81
C ALA A 226 12.72 -6.79 1.50
N THR A 227 13.32 -7.84 2.08
CA THR A 227 14.69 -7.76 2.65
C THR A 227 15.76 -7.52 1.58
N LYS A 228 15.52 -7.89 0.32
CA LYS A 228 16.42 -7.58 -0.80
C LYS A 228 16.21 -6.15 -1.32
N GLN A 229 14.97 -5.68 -1.33
CA GLN A 229 14.59 -4.35 -1.82
C GLN A 229 14.94 -3.22 -0.83
N TRP A 230 14.73 -3.47 0.46
CA TRP A 230 15.02 -2.54 1.56
C TRP A 230 15.80 -3.29 2.66
N PRO A 231 17.10 -3.56 2.42
CA PRO A 231 17.92 -4.34 3.34
C PRO A 231 18.09 -3.67 4.69
N ASP A 232 17.97 -2.35 4.77
CA ASP A 232 18.05 -1.58 6.01
C ASP A 232 16.71 -1.47 6.76
N TYR A 233 15.62 -2.01 6.20
CA TYR A 233 14.30 -1.94 6.81
C TYR A 233 14.05 -3.14 7.74
N TRP A 234 14.34 -2.93 9.02
CA TRP A 234 14.33 -3.96 10.07
C TRP A 234 13.02 -4.77 10.18
N LEU A 235 11.86 -4.17 9.87
CA LEU A 235 10.55 -4.79 10.06
C LEU A 235 10.40 -6.06 9.22
N ASN A 236 10.98 -6.11 8.02
CA ASN A 236 10.91 -7.30 7.16
C ASN A 236 11.52 -8.53 7.84
N TYR A 237 12.69 -8.35 8.46
CA TYR A 237 13.37 -9.38 9.24
C TYR A 237 12.60 -9.76 10.50
N PHE A 238 12.00 -8.77 11.17
CA PHE A 238 11.20 -9.01 12.37
C PHE A 238 10.00 -9.90 12.09
N LEU A 239 9.26 -9.63 11.02
CA LEU A 239 8.07 -10.38 10.65
C LEU A 239 8.44 -11.81 10.20
N LEU A 240 9.53 -11.97 9.45
CA LEU A 240 10.09 -13.30 9.12
C LEU A 240 10.49 -14.08 10.37
N GLY A 241 11.25 -13.44 11.28
CA GLY A 241 11.64 -14.03 12.56
C GLY A 241 10.44 -14.47 13.39
N ASN A 242 9.43 -13.60 13.53
CA ASN A 242 8.21 -13.90 14.28
C ASN A 242 7.41 -15.05 13.66
N TYR A 243 7.31 -15.09 12.33
CA TYR A 243 6.65 -16.19 11.64
C TYR A 243 7.36 -17.51 11.91
N TYR A 244 8.69 -17.54 11.79
CA TYR A 244 9.45 -18.77 12.01
C TYR A 244 9.58 -19.15 13.48
N LEU A 245 9.44 -18.23 14.44
CA LEU A 245 9.56 -18.53 15.87
C LEU A 245 8.60 -19.66 16.32
N ALA A 246 7.40 -19.71 15.75
CA ALA A 246 6.41 -20.75 16.04
C ALA A 246 6.59 -22.05 15.23
N ASN A 247 7.41 -22.04 14.17
CA ASN A 247 7.45 -23.09 13.15
C ASN A 247 8.82 -23.78 13.04
N ASP A 248 9.90 -22.99 13.10
CA ASP A 248 11.29 -23.39 12.92
C ASP A 248 12.19 -22.34 13.61
N ASN A 249 12.50 -22.58 14.88
CA ASN A 249 13.25 -21.62 15.70
C ASN A 249 14.66 -21.34 15.15
N ALA A 250 15.28 -22.28 14.42
CA ALA A 250 16.58 -22.05 13.80
C ALA A 250 16.48 -21.01 12.67
N LYS A 251 15.42 -21.07 11.85
CA LYS A 251 15.13 -20.03 10.86
C LYS A 251 14.76 -18.70 11.51
N ALA A 252 14.06 -18.72 12.64
CA ALA A 252 13.74 -17.50 13.39
C ALA A 252 15.03 -16.77 13.79
N ILE A 253 15.97 -17.49 14.41
CA ILE A 253 17.30 -16.96 14.76
C ILE A 253 18.01 -16.41 13.54
N PHE A 254 18.04 -17.16 12.42
CA PHE A 254 18.66 -16.69 11.18
C PHE A 254 18.12 -15.32 10.77
N TRP A 255 16.79 -15.15 10.70
CA TRP A 255 16.20 -13.88 10.27
C TRP A 255 16.40 -12.75 11.28
N TYR A 256 16.30 -13.04 12.58
CA TYR A 256 16.63 -12.05 13.61
C TYR A 256 18.10 -11.62 13.57
N GLN A 257 19.01 -12.54 13.28
CA GLN A 257 20.44 -12.23 13.18
C GLN A 257 20.73 -11.35 11.95
N GLN A 258 20.10 -11.62 10.81
CA GLN A 258 20.28 -10.82 9.59
C GLN A 258 19.83 -9.36 9.78
N GLY A 259 18.71 -9.12 10.47
CA GLY A 259 18.18 -7.77 10.66
C GLY A 259 18.72 -7.03 11.89
N LEU A 260 19.49 -7.69 12.77
CA LEU A 260 19.92 -7.14 14.05
C LEU A 260 20.67 -5.79 13.91
N VAL A 261 21.49 -5.65 12.88
CA VAL A 261 22.26 -4.41 12.63
C VAL A 261 21.36 -3.19 12.37
N TYR A 262 20.14 -3.41 11.87
CA TYR A 262 19.15 -2.37 11.58
C TYR A 262 18.11 -2.24 12.71
N ALA A 263 17.93 -3.29 13.51
CA ALA A 263 16.92 -3.38 14.56
C ALA A 263 17.43 -3.06 15.97
N GLY A 264 18.70 -2.65 16.13
CA GLY A 264 19.33 -2.49 17.44
C GLY A 264 18.66 -1.49 18.40
N GLN A 265 17.77 -0.64 17.89
CA GLN A 265 16.96 0.31 18.68
C GLN A 265 15.50 -0.13 18.85
N GLN A 266 15.15 -1.35 18.46
CA GLN A 266 13.78 -1.88 18.51
C GLN A 266 13.67 -2.90 19.65
N ALA A 267 13.16 -2.48 20.80
CA ALA A 267 13.09 -3.32 22.00
C ALA A 267 12.30 -4.62 21.75
N ALA A 268 11.18 -4.55 21.02
CA ALA A 268 10.39 -5.72 20.64
C ALA A 268 11.16 -6.73 19.76
N TYR A 269 12.05 -6.24 18.88
CA TYR A 269 12.91 -7.10 18.07
C TYR A 269 13.90 -7.86 18.94
N LEU A 270 14.61 -7.12 19.79
CA LEU A 270 15.60 -7.67 20.71
C LEU A 270 14.95 -8.67 21.67
N ASN A 271 13.73 -8.39 22.14
CA ASN A 271 12.96 -9.32 22.95
C ASN A 271 12.72 -10.66 22.27
N ASN A 272 12.15 -10.63 21.06
CA ASN A 272 11.78 -11.86 20.36
C ASN A 272 13.03 -12.63 19.92
N TYR A 273 14.11 -11.92 19.56
CA TYR A 273 15.39 -12.55 19.27
C TYR A 273 15.99 -13.22 20.52
N ALA A 274 16.00 -12.53 21.67
CA ALA A 274 16.48 -13.08 22.93
C ALA A 274 15.69 -14.33 23.35
N TYR A 275 14.37 -14.29 23.19
CA TYR A 275 13.50 -15.44 23.44
C TYR A 275 13.80 -16.60 22.48
N SER A 276 13.99 -16.32 21.19
CA SER A 276 14.36 -17.32 20.19
C SER A 276 15.72 -17.99 20.50
N LEU A 277 16.71 -17.19 20.90
CA LEU A 277 18.04 -17.66 21.34
C LEU A 277 17.96 -18.57 22.57
N SER A 278 17.09 -18.25 23.54
CA SER A 278 16.96 -19.06 24.75
C SER A 278 16.30 -20.41 24.47
N LEU A 279 15.29 -20.44 23.60
CA LEU A 279 14.68 -21.70 23.13
C LEU A 279 15.70 -22.60 22.42
N PHE A 280 16.72 -22.02 21.78
CA PHE A 280 17.82 -22.75 21.13
C PHE A 280 18.94 -23.16 22.10
N GLY A 281 18.90 -22.71 23.36
CA GLY A 281 19.89 -23.03 24.40
C GLY A 281 21.06 -22.04 24.49
N CYS A 282 21.03 -20.93 23.73
CA CYS A 282 22.08 -19.91 23.69
C CYS A 282 21.89 -18.88 24.82
N LYS A 283 21.90 -19.35 26.06
CA LYS A 283 21.48 -18.55 27.23
C LYS A 283 22.27 -17.25 27.37
N GLN A 284 23.59 -17.31 27.22
CA GLN A 284 24.44 -16.11 27.36
C GLN A 284 24.05 -15.03 26.33
N GLN A 285 23.98 -15.38 25.05
CA GLN A 285 23.60 -14.44 23.99
C GLN A 285 22.16 -13.93 24.16
N ALA A 286 21.24 -14.79 24.61
CA ALA A 286 19.88 -14.40 24.94
C ALA A 286 19.87 -13.33 26.04
N MET A 287 20.69 -13.51 27.09
CA MET A 287 20.78 -12.56 28.20
C MET A 287 21.39 -11.22 27.78
N GLU A 288 22.48 -11.24 27.03
CA GLU A 288 23.07 -10.01 26.46
C GLU A 288 22.07 -9.26 25.55
N THR A 289 21.24 -9.99 24.82
CA THR A 289 20.24 -9.41 23.92
C THR A 289 19.06 -8.79 24.68
N ILE A 290 18.50 -9.47 25.69
CA ILE A 290 17.39 -8.92 26.48
C ILE A 290 17.84 -7.75 27.36
N GLU A 291 19.07 -7.75 27.86
CA GLU A 291 19.63 -6.61 28.60
C GLU A 291 19.74 -5.36 27.71
N LYS A 292 20.10 -5.50 26.44
CA LYS A 292 20.04 -4.40 25.47
C LYS A 292 18.60 -3.90 25.30
N ALA A 293 17.62 -4.80 25.17
CA ALA A 293 16.21 -4.40 25.07
C ALA A 293 15.76 -3.61 26.32
N LEU A 294 16.10 -4.10 27.51
CA LEU A 294 15.80 -3.44 28.79
C LEU A 294 16.54 -2.11 28.97
N SER A 295 17.69 -1.91 28.32
CA SER A 295 18.37 -0.61 28.33
C SER A 295 17.58 0.46 27.55
N LEU A 296 16.80 0.05 26.55
CA LEU A 296 15.90 0.91 25.78
C LEU A 296 14.58 1.14 26.54
N GLU A 297 14.00 0.08 27.09
CA GLU A 297 12.70 0.11 27.79
C GLU A 297 12.74 -0.59 29.17
N PRO A 298 13.35 0.03 30.21
CA PRO A 298 13.67 -0.66 31.47
C PRO A 298 12.48 -1.15 32.30
N LYS A 299 11.28 -0.66 32.00
CA LYS A 299 10.05 -0.94 32.76
C LYS A 299 9.04 -1.76 31.98
N ASP A 300 9.36 -2.19 30.77
CA ASP A 300 8.46 -3.01 29.98
C ASP A 300 8.29 -4.40 30.64
N SER A 301 7.04 -4.76 30.91
CA SER A 301 6.72 -6.00 31.62
C SER A 301 7.03 -7.25 30.80
N ASN A 302 6.92 -7.18 29.47
CA ASN A 302 7.21 -8.32 28.60
C ASN A 302 8.72 -8.58 28.58
N LEU A 303 9.54 -7.54 28.45
CA LEU A 303 11.00 -7.67 28.49
C LEU A 303 11.50 -8.27 29.81
N LEU A 304 10.96 -7.78 30.94
CA LEU A 304 11.28 -8.31 32.26
C LEU A 304 10.81 -9.76 32.44
N SER A 305 9.69 -10.15 31.81
CA SER A 305 9.24 -11.55 31.80
C SER A 305 10.21 -12.42 31.02
N THR A 306 10.54 -12.04 29.77
CA THR A 306 11.51 -12.75 28.93
C THR A 306 12.85 -12.93 29.64
N GLN A 307 13.36 -11.89 30.31
CA GLN A 307 14.61 -11.98 31.07
C GLN A 307 14.55 -13.07 32.16
N LYS A 308 13.44 -13.14 32.91
CA LYS A 308 13.25 -14.16 33.95
C LYS A 308 13.20 -15.56 33.35
N ASP A 309 12.51 -15.73 32.22
CA ASP A 309 12.40 -17.02 31.53
C ASP A 309 13.77 -17.50 31.02
N ILE A 310 14.56 -16.60 30.43
CA ILE A 310 15.94 -16.91 30.01
C ILE A 310 16.81 -17.33 31.21
N ALA A 311 16.69 -16.65 32.35
CA ALA A 311 17.46 -16.98 33.55
C ALA A 311 17.22 -18.41 34.06
N GLN A 312 16.01 -18.95 33.84
CA GLN A 312 15.63 -20.32 34.24
C GLN A 312 16.02 -21.38 33.20
N THR A 313 16.40 -20.98 31.99
CA THR A 313 16.77 -21.91 30.91
C THR A 313 18.16 -22.52 31.18
N PRO A 314 18.39 -23.83 30.92
CA PRO A 314 19.72 -24.43 30.97
C PRO A 314 20.67 -23.79 29.95
N ASP A 315 21.94 -23.62 30.32
CA ASP A 315 22.94 -23.08 29.40
C ASP A 315 23.59 -24.21 28.59
N ASN A 316 23.47 -24.17 27.26
CA ASN A 316 24.21 -25.05 26.39
C ASN A 316 25.51 -24.36 25.97
N LEU A 317 26.59 -24.62 26.71
CA LEU A 317 27.93 -24.02 26.55
C LEU A 317 28.54 -24.19 25.15
N SER A 318 27.93 -24.98 24.27
CA SER A 318 28.35 -25.22 22.88
C SER A 318 27.46 -24.55 21.82
N CYS A 319 26.56 -23.63 22.19
CA CYS A 319 25.81 -22.88 21.18
C CYS A 319 26.78 -22.08 20.26
N SER A 320 26.92 -22.55 19.03
CA SER A 320 27.50 -21.81 17.91
C SER A 320 26.37 -21.46 16.95
N LEU A 321 26.18 -20.17 16.70
CA LEU A 321 25.36 -19.69 15.60
C LEU A 321 26.31 -19.45 14.43
N ASP A 322 26.44 -20.46 13.57
CA ASP A 322 27.25 -20.38 12.35
C ASP A 322 26.58 -19.49 11.30
#